data_AF-A0A0C1R385-F1
#
_entry.id   AF-A0A0C1R385-F1
#
_cell.length_a   1.000
_cell.length_b   1.000
_cell.length_c   1.000
_cell.angle_alpha   90.00
_cell.angle_beta   90.00
_cell.angle_gamma   90.00
#
_symmetry.space_group_name_H-M   'P 1'
#
loop_
_entity.id
_entity.type
_entity.pdbx_description
1 polymer ?
#
loop_
_entity_poly.entity_id
_entity_poly.type
_entity_poly.pdbx_seq_one_letter_code
_entity_poly.pdbx_strand_id
1 'polypeptide(L)'
;MVTLNVLQSQPSANLKVTILLENLASGYFAASVFELPDCRVEAPNREEAITQIKAAFLERLKHIETISWDVPVQASEPAWMKFAGVFKDDSDFEEIMQTIRAERNSNDESEVDPSYYL
;
A
#
# COMPACT_ATOMS: atom_id res chain seq x y z
N MET A 1 -9.92 13.92 24.47
CA MET A 1 -10.90 13.02 23.85
C MET A 1 -10.29 12.55 22.54
N VAL A 2 -9.91 11.27 22.43
CA VAL A 2 -9.29 10.72 21.22
C VAL A 2 -10.42 10.25 20.31
N THR A 3 -10.56 10.88 19.16
CA THR A 3 -11.55 10.54 18.15
C THR A 3 -11.05 9.32 17.39
N LEU A 4 -11.58 8.13 17.71
CA LEU A 4 -11.33 6.92 16.93
C LEU A 4 -12.17 7.01 15.66
N ASN A 5 -11.50 7.27 14.54
CA ASN A 5 -12.14 7.23 13.23
C ASN A 5 -12.40 5.75 12.89
N VAL A 6 -13.60 5.28 13.22
CA VAL A 6 -14.05 3.92 12.88
C VAL A 6 -14.12 3.84 11.36
N LEU A 7 -13.22 3.07 10.75
CA LEU A 7 -13.28 2.71 9.34
C LEU A 7 -14.64 2.07 9.07
N GLN A 8 -15.44 2.75 8.25
CA GLN A 8 -16.78 2.33 7.88
C GLN A 8 -16.75 0.89 7.32
N SER A 9 -17.59 0.03 7.89
CA SER A 9 -17.76 -1.37 7.49
C SER A 9 -17.90 -1.48 5.98
N GLN A 10 -16.92 -2.08 5.31
CA GLN A 10 -16.99 -2.31 3.87
C GLN A 10 -18.09 -3.34 3.55
N PRO A 11 -18.90 -3.11 2.51
CA PRO A 11 -19.89 -4.07 2.04
C PRO A 11 -19.17 -5.31 1.50
N SER A 12 -19.57 -6.50 1.97
CA SER A 12 -19.16 -7.85 1.53
C SER A 12 -17.98 -7.89 0.56
N ALA A 13 -16.79 -7.52 1.03
CA ALA A 13 -15.60 -7.61 0.22
C ALA A 13 -15.21 -9.09 0.12
N ASN A 14 -15.29 -9.66 -1.08
CA ASN A 14 -14.69 -10.97 -1.31
C ASN A 14 -13.17 -10.84 -1.11
N LEU A 15 -12.66 -11.36 0.00
CA LEU A 15 -11.23 -11.41 0.27
C LEU A 15 -10.62 -12.53 -0.57
N LYS A 16 -9.79 -12.17 -1.54
CA LYS A 16 -9.00 -13.13 -2.32
C LYS A 16 -7.72 -13.45 -1.53
N VAL A 17 -7.63 -14.68 -1.05
CA VAL A 17 -6.43 -15.21 -0.37
C VAL A 17 -5.78 -16.33 -1.18
N THR A 18 -4.48 -16.50 -1.00
CA THR A 18 -3.72 -17.54 -1.70
C THR A 18 -3.49 -18.72 -0.78
N ILE A 19 -4.00 -19.90 -1.17
CA ILE A 19 -3.75 -21.15 -0.43
C ILE A 19 -2.48 -21.81 -0.99
N LEU A 20 -1.52 -22.06 -0.11
CA LEU A 20 -0.35 -22.88 -0.38
C LEU A 20 -0.67 -24.33 -0.05
N LEU A 21 -0.30 -25.25 -0.93
CA LEU A 21 -0.44 -26.69 -0.74
C LEU A 21 0.92 -27.34 -0.85
N GLU A 22 1.29 -28.07 0.19
CA GLU A 22 2.55 -28.80 0.31
C GLU A 22 2.24 -30.30 0.45
N ASN A 23 2.98 -31.13 -0.28
CA ASN A 23 2.92 -32.58 -0.12
C ASN A 23 3.99 -33.02 0.87
N LEU A 24 3.58 -33.67 1.96
CA LEU A 24 4.46 -34.12 3.02
C LEU A 24 4.99 -35.52 2.72
N ALA A 25 6.21 -35.81 3.16
CA ALA A 25 6.83 -37.14 2.99
C ALA A 25 6.03 -38.28 3.66
N SER A 26 5.12 -37.96 4.58
CA SER A 26 4.18 -38.89 5.21
C SER A 26 3.01 -39.30 4.30
N GLY A 27 2.88 -38.73 3.09
CA GLY A 27 1.74 -38.91 2.20
C GLY A 27 0.55 -38.02 2.52
N TYR A 28 0.67 -37.16 3.53
CA TYR A 28 -0.32 -36.14 3.88
C TYR A 28 -0.10 -34.85 3.08
N PHE A 29 -1.12 -34.01 3.04
CA PHE A 29 -1.08 -32.67 2.46
C PHE A 29 -1.16 -31.63 3.57
N ALA A 30 -0.24 -30.69 3.56
CA ALA A 30 -0.33 -29.49 4.37
C ALA A 30 -0.90 -28.34 3.53
N ALA A 31 -1.92 -27.67 4.05
CA ALA A 31 -2.47 -26.46 3.45
C ALA A 31 -2.25 -25.27 4.39
N SER A 32 -1.81 -24.13 3.86
CA SER A 32 -1.67 -22.88 4.61
C SER A 32 -2.12 -21.67 3.79
N VAL A 33 -2.34 -20.54 4.46
CA VAL A 33 -2.68 -19.27 3.82
C VAL A 33 -1.42 -18.41 3.69
N PHE A 34 -1.09 -17.95 2.48
CA PHE A 34 0.15 -17.20 2.23
C PHE A 34 0.24 -15.92 3.07
N GLU A 35 -0.89 -15.22 3.22
CA GLU A 35 -1.00 -13.98 3.97
C GLU A 35 -0.99 -14.20 5.49
N LEU A 36 -1.22 -15.45 5.94
CA LEU A 36 -1.23 -15.84 7.35
C LEU A 36 -0.59 -17.22 7.52
N PRO A 37 0.75 -17.31 7.53
CA PRO A 37 1.48 -18.59 7.57
C PRO A 37 1.14 -19.46 8.79
N ASP A 38 0.76 -18.82 9.90
CA ASP A 38 0.33 -19.47 11.14
C ASP A 38 -0.98 -20.26 10.97
N CYS A 39 -1.77 -19.98 9.93
CA CYS A 39 -2.98 -20.73 9.62
C CYS A 39 -2.58 -21.90 8.71
N ARG A 40 -2.40 -23.08 9.31
CA ARG A 40 -1.99 -24.31 8.64
C ARG A 40 -2.80 -25.51 9.14
N VAL A 41 -3.11 -26.42 8.24
CA VAL A 41 -3.77 -27.70 8.53
C VAL A 41 -3.07 -28.83 7.78
N GLU A 42 -3.16 -30.04 8.30
CA GLU A 42 -2.64 -31.24 7.65
C GLU A 42 -3.77 -32.26 7.47
N ALA A 43 -3.92 -32.82 6.28
CA ALA A 43 -4.97 -33.78 5.96
C ALA A 43 -4.46 -34.86 5.00
N PRO A 44 -5.06 -36.06 4.99
CA PRO A 44 -4.57 -37.18 4.17
C PRO A 44 -4.83 -37.01 2.66
N ASN A 45 -5.69 -36.08 2.24
CA ASN A 45 -5.97 -35.79 0.84
C ASN A 45 -6.06 -34.28 0.58
N ARG A 46 -5.90 -33.90 -0.69
CA ARG A 46 -5.84 -32.51 -1.13
C ARG A 46 -7.15 -31.77 -0.89
N GLU A 47 -8.28 -32.39 -1.23
CA GLU A 47 -9.62 -31.78 -1.12
C GLU A 47 -9.98 -31.51 0.35
N GLU A 48 -9.62 -32.43 1.24
CA GLU A 48 -9.82 -32.31 2.68
C GLU A 48 -8.92 -31.23 3.28
N ALA A 49 -7.64 -31.16 2.88
CA ALA A 49 -6.75 -30.08 3.30
C ALA A 49 -7.30 -28.69 2.91
N ILE A 50 -7.82 -28.56 1.68
CA ILE A 50 -8.46 -27.32 1.20
C ILE A 50 -9.73 -26.99 1.98
N THR A 51 -10.54 -28.01 2.32
CA THR A 51 -11.79 -27.79 3.05
C THR A 51 -11.52 -27.38 4.49
N GLN A 52 -10.58 -28.06 5.14
CA GLN A 52 -10.16 -27.76 6.50
C GLN A 52 -9.52 -26.38 6.60
N ILE A 53 -8.63 -25.99 5.68
CA ILE A 53 -7.98 -24.66 5.74
C ILE A 53 -8.98 -23.53 5.54
N LYS A 54 -9.98 -23.71 4.66
CA LYS A 54 -11.05 -22.72 4.47
C LYS A 54 -11.88 -22.53 5.74
N ALA A 55 -12.25 -23.63 6.40
CA ALA A 55 -12.99 -23.57 7.66
C ALA A 55 -12.16 -22.94 8.78
N ALA A 56 -10.89 -23.35 8.92
CA ALA A 56 -9.95 -22.82 9.91
C ALA A 56 -9.70 -21.31 9.71
N PHE A 57 -9.54 -20.87 8.46
CA PHE A 57 -9.35 -19.47 8.13
C PHE A 57 -10.58 -18.62 8.49
N LEU A 58 -11.78 -19.07 8.11
CA LEU A 58 -13.03 -18.37 8.46
C LEU A 58 -13.28 -18.32 9.97
N GLU A 59 -12.96 -19.39 10.70
CA GLU A 59 -13.10 -19.39 12.15
C GLU A 59 -12.10 -18.41 12.78
N ARG A 60 -10.85 -18.41 12.33
CA ARG A 60 -9.82 -17.52 12.86
C ARG A 60 -10.16 -16.04 12.60
N LEU A 61 -10.70 -15.72 11.43
CA LEU A 61 -11.13 -14.35 11.10
C LEU A 61 -12.20 -13.79 12.06
N LYS A 62 -13.00 -14.63 12.70
CA LYS A 62 -13.99 -14.17 13.71
C LYS A 62 -13.33 -13.63 14.98
N HIS A 63 -12.11 -14.06 15.27
CA HIS A 63 -11.39 -13.76 16.50
C HIS A 63 -10.18 -12.83 16.27
N ILE A 64 -9.89 -12.46 15.01
CA ILE A 64 -8.80 -11.56 14.66
C ILE A 64 -9.32 -10.12 14.62
N GLU A 65 -8.62 -9.24 15.31
CA GLU A 65 -8.77 -7.80 15.20
C GLU A 65 -7.58 -7.21 14.46
N THR A 66 -7.84 -6.33 13.50
CA THR A 66 -6.79 -5.59 12.79
C THR A 66 -6.51 -4.29 13.54
N ILE A 67 -5.30 -4.14 14.06
CA ILE A 67 -4.83 -2.88 14.64
C ILE A 67 -3.83 -2.21 13.70
N SER A 68 -4.01 -0.91 13.48
CA SER A 68 -3.00 -0.07 12.83
C SER A 68 -2.03 0.44 13.90
N TRP A 69 -0.74 0.21 13.70
CA TRP A 69 0.28 0.76 14.58
C TRP A 69 1.22 1.67 13.80
N ASP A 70 1.09 2.97 14.04
CA ASP A 70 2.03 3.97 13.55
C ASP A 70 3.32 3.87 14.35
N VAL A 71 4.34 3.28 13.75
CA VAL A 71 5.67 3.19 14.35
C VAL A 71 6.35 4.55 14.23
N PRO A 72 6.75 5.19 15.35
CA PRO A 72 7.52 6.42 15.30
C PRO A 72 8.94 6.07 14.86
N VAL A 73 9.18 6.07 13.55
CA VAL A 73 10.53 6.02 13.00
C VAL A 73 11.10 7.43 13.14
N GLN A 74 12.32 7.56 13.70
CA GLN A 74 13.05 8.82 13.60
C GLN A 74 13.20 9.14 12.12
N ALA A 75 12.47 10.16 11.66
CA ALA A 75 12.68 10.71 10.35
C ALA A 75 14.11 11.26 10.35
N SER A 76 15.05 10.49 9.81
CA SER A 76 16.35 11.04 9.43
C SER A 76 16.06 12.19 8.47
N GLU A 77 16.78 13.30 8.59
CA GLU A 77 16.71 14.37 7.60
C GLU A 77 16.75 13.76 6.20
N PRO A 78 15.76 14.06 5.34
CA PRO A 78 15.73 13.48 4.02
C PRO A 78 17.05 13.81 3.31
N ALA A 79 17.64 12.84 2.61
CA ALA A 79 18.94 13.03 1.98
C ALA A 79 18.97 14.19 0.96
N TRP A 80 17.81 14.70 0.52
CA TRP A 80 17.69 15.86 -0.35
C TRP A 80 17.85 17.20 0.40
N MET A 81 17.68 17.23 1.73
CA MET A 81 17.73 18.45 2.55
C MET A 81 19.10 19.13 2.47
N LYS A 82 20.18 18.36 2.28
CA LYS A 82 21.54 18.89 2.05
C LYS A 82 21.70 19.70 0.76
N PHE A 83 20.75 19.60 -0.17
CA PHE A 83 20.76 20.35 -1.43
C PHE A 83 19.79 21.54 -1.41
N ALA A 84 19.04 21.74 -0.32
CA ALA A 84 18.11 22.86 -0.19
C ALA A 84 18.89 24.19 -0.25
N GLY A 85 18.59 25.01 -1.27
CA GLY A 85 19.23 26.31 -1.45
C GLY A 85 20.63 26.27 -2.08
N VAL A 86 21.06 25.14 -2.65
CA VAL A 86 22.40 25.01 -3.27
C VAL A 86 22.66 26.06 -4.38
N PHE A 87 21.62 26.56 -5.04
CA PHE A 87 21.69 27.57 -6.10
C PHE A 87 21.23 28.97 -5.67
N LYS A 88 21.10 29.23 -4.37
CA LYS A 88 20.53 30.50 -3.87
C LYS A 88 21.33 31.73 -4.32
N ASP A 89 22.65 31.61 -4.37
CA ASP A 89 23.58 32.70 -4.71
C ASP A 89 24.27 32.47 -6.07
N ASP A 90 23.71 31.58 -6.90
CA ASP A 90 24.24 31.26 -8.23
C ASP A 90 23.65 32.22 -9.28
N SER A 91 24.51 33.02 -9.90
CA SER A 91 24.12 34.03 -10.89
C SER A 91 23.53 33.43 -12.16
N ASP A 92 24.04 32.27 -12.58
CA ASP A 92 23.58 31.60 -13.80
C ASP A 92 22.19 31.00 -13.56
N PHE A 93 21.96 30.49 -12.35
CA PHE A 93 20.64 30.00 -11.93
C PHE A 93 19.61 31.13 -11.82
N GLU A 94 19.99 32.31 -11.32
CA GLU A 94 19.12 33.49 -11.28
C GLU A 94 18.71 33.97 -12.68
N GLU A 95 19.63 33.99 -13.64
CA GLU A 95 19.32 34.35 -15.03
C GLU A 95 18.28 33.39 -15.64
N ILE A 96 18.49 32.08 -15.49
CA ILE A 96 17.54 31.06 -15.95
C ILE A 96 16.17 31.24 -15.30
N MET A 97 16.14 31.50 -13.99
CA MET A 97 14.89 31.70 -13.25
C MET A 97 14.13 32.94 -13.74
N GLN A 98 14.84 34.02 -14.08
CA GLN A 98 14.24 35.23 -14.65
C GLN A 98 13.62 34.94 -16.02
N THR A 99 14.30 34.19 -16.90
CA THR A 99 13.73 33.78 -18.20
C THR A 99 12.46 32.97 -18.03
N ILE A 100 12.48 31.94 -17.16
CA ILE A 100 11.30 31.11 -16.90
C ILE A 100 10.13 31.94 -16.33
N ARG A 101 10.41 32.91 -15.45
CA ARG A 101 9.39 33.82 -14.91
C ARG A 101 8.82 34.73 -16.00
N ALA A 102 9.65 35.24 -16.89
CA ALA A 102 9.22 36.05 -18.02
C ALA A 102 8.27 35.28 -18.93
N GLU A 103 8.59 34.02 -19.26
CA GLU A 103 7.72 33.14 -20.07
C GLU A 103 6.36 32.85 -19.38
N ARG A 104 6.37 32.59 -18.06
CA ARG A 104 5.13 32.37 -17.31
C ARG A 104 4.24 33.61 -17.30
N ASN A 105 4.84 34.78 -17.16
CA ASN A 105 4.10 36.04 -17.12
C ASN A 105 3.73 36.55 -18.53
N SER A 106 4.38 36.06 -19.59
CA SER A 106 4.07 36.46 -20.98
C SER A 106 2.90 35.69 -21.60
N ASN A 107 2.44 34.60 -20.97
CA ASN A 107 1.39 33.73 -21.53
C ASN A 107 0.01 33.83 -20.85
N ASP A 108 -0.30 34.94 -20.17
CA ASP A 108 -1.64 35.15 -19.59
C ASP A 108 -2.68 35.76 -20.56
N GLU A 109 -2.52 35.55 -21.87
CA GLU A 109 -3.52 35.93 -22.90
C GLU A 109 -3.83 34.82 -23.92
N SER A 110 -3.34 33.59 -23.74
CA SER A 110 -3.88 32.47 -24.53
C SER A 110 -5.18 32.01 -23.89
N GLU A 111 -6.30 32.48 -24.44
CA GLU A 111 -7.64 31.92 -24.25
C GLU A 111 -7.54 30.39 -24.20
N VAL A 112 -7.88 29.81 -23.05
CA VAL A 112 -7.85 28.35 -22.86
C VAL A 112 -8.87 27.77 -23.83
N ASP A 113 -8.41 27.10 -24.89
CA ASP A 113 -9.29 26.51 -25.91
C ASP A 113 -10.31 25.58 -25.23
N PRO A 114 -11.61 25.95 -25.19
CA PRO A 114 -12.61 25.19 -24.45
C PRO A 114 -12.84 23.78 -25.00
N SER A 115 -12.37 23.49 -26.23
CA SER A 115 -12.48 22.17 -26.84
C SER A 115 -11.62 21.09 -26.16
N TYR A 116 -10.64 21.48 -25.33
CA TYR A 116 -9.86 20.53 -24.53
C TYR A 116 -10.62 19.94 -23.32
N TYR A 117 -11.80 20.46 -23.00
CA TYR A 117 -12.61 20.03 -21.86
C TYR A 117 -13.98 19.43 -22.23
N LEU A 118 -14.22 19.17 -23.53
CA LEU A 118 -15.38 18.44 -24.06
C LEU A 118 -14.95 17.06 -24.58
#